data_AF-A0A1F3XXQ0-F1
#
_entry.id   AF-A0A1F3XXQ0-F1
#
_cell.length_a   1.000
_cell.length_b   1.000
_cell.length_c   1.000
_cell.angle_alpha   90.00
_cell.angle_beta   90.00
_cell.angle_gamma   90.00
#
_symmetry.space_group_name_H-M   'P 1'
#
loop_
_entity.id
_entity.type
_entity.pdbx_description
1 polymer ?
#
loop_
_entity_poly.entity_id
_entity_poly.type
_entity_poly.pdbx_seq_one_letter_code
_entity_poly.pdbx_strand_id
1 'polypeptide(L)'
;MLSAFLPLYTSGKVAIAPYPVKVLTKLRAVLGEGQPVGACFMNDGSRGTIYLDMDTPIGVLAPFLIHEIAHALDENVWLRRMKSDLQKLAVEAGAFDLQNRFMTELRNSFPEYQMFLETRYPNARVLVEKLSHAEISRLYGFKGC
;
A
#
# COMPACT_ATOMS: atom_id res chain seq x y z
N MET A 1 2.43 -8.14 -18.89
CA MET A 1 3.58 -8.04 -17.96
C MET A 1 3.63 -6.60 -17.46
N LEU A 2 3.31 -6.33 -16.19
CA LEU A 2 3.28 -4.97 -15.61
C LEU A 2 4.65 -4.25 -15.73
N SER A 3 5.73 -5.01 -15.88
CA SER A 3 7.08 -4.52 -16.16
C SER A 3 7.20 -3.64 -17.40
N ALA A 4 6.34 -3.82 -18.41
CA ALA A 4 6.35 -2.97 -19.61
C ALA A 4 5.83 -1.54 -19.36
N PHE A 5 5.16 -1.31 -18.22
CA PHE A 5 4.55 -0.02 -17.88
C PHE A 5 5.39 0.82 -16.91
N LEU A 6 6.53 0.31 -16.43
CA LEU A 6 7.37 1.00 -15.44
C LEU A 6 8.76 1.23 -16.03
N PRO A 7 9.14 2.51 -16.20
CA PRO A 7 9.53 3.25 -15.00
C PRO A 7 8.66 4.47 -14.62
N LEU A 8 7.71 4.91 -15.46
CA LEU A 8 6.86 6.07 -15.17
C LEU A 8 5.48 5.90 -15.83
N TYR A 9 4.62 5.04 -15.28
CA TYR A 9 3.22 5.04 -15.71
C TYR A 9 2.57 6.32 -15.22
N THR A 10 2.08 7.16 -16.13
CA THR A 10 1.33 8.37 -15.80
C THR A 10 -0.07 8.24 -16.36
N SER A 11 -1.07 8.41 -15.50
CA SER A 11 -2.48 8.52 -15.92
C SER A 11 -3.10 9.74 -15.26
N GLY A 12 -3.47 10.72 -16.08
CA GLY A 12 -3.97 12.01 -15.59
C GLY A 12 -2.97 12.70 -14.66
N LYS A 13 -3.38 12.90 -13.40
CA LYS A 13 -2.59 13.58 -12.36
C LYS A 13 -1.69 12.65 -11.53
N VAL A 14 -1.79 11.33 -11.73
CA VAL A 14 -1.10 10.33 -10.91
C VAL A 14 -0.02 9.64 -11.72
N ALA A 15 1.17 9.55 -11.12
CA ALA A 15 2.28 8.77 -11.65
C ALA A 15 2.60 7.58 -10.72
N ILE A 16 3.21 6.54 -11.27
CA ILE A 16 3.83 5.44 -10.52
C ILE A 16 5.33 5.49 -10.79
N ALA A 17 6.14 5.50 -9.74
CA ALA A 17 7.59 5.63 -9.83
C ALA A 17 8.30 4.73 -8.79
N PRO A 18 9.56 4.35 -9.00
CA PRO A 18 10.35 3.72 -7.94
C PRO A 18 10.61 4.72 -6.80
N TYR A 19 10.73 4.22 -5.57
CA TYR A 19 11.25 5.03 -4.47
C TYR A 19 12.63 5.62 -4.83
N PRO A 20 12.92 6.88 -4.45
CA PRO A 20 14.29 7.39 -4.48
C PRO A 20 15.21 6.45 -3.67
N VAL A 21 16.35 6.06 -4.23
CA VAL A 21 17.24 5.04 -3.63
C VAL A 21 17.54 5.32 -2.15
N LYS A 22 17.86 6.57 -1.80
CA LYS A 22 18.14 6.97 -0.41
C LYS A 22 16.95 6.78 0.53
N VAL A 23 15.72 6.96 0.04
CA VAL A 23 14.50 6.74 0.82
C VAL A 23 14.29 5.24 1.00
N LEU A 24 14.42 4.47 -0.08
CA LEU A 24 14.28 3.02 -0.06
C LEU A 24 15.24 2.35 0.94
N THR A 25 16.51 2.75 0.93
CA THR A 25 17.52 2.25 1.88
C THR A 25 17.11 2.51 3.34
N LYS A 26 16.57 3.70 3.63
CA LYS A 26 16.10 4.03 4.99
C LYS A 26 14.87 3.22 5.38
N LEU A 27 13.91 3.05 4.48
CA LEU A 27 12.70 2.27 4.74
C LEU A 27 13.05 0.80 5.04
N ARG A 28 13.92 0.18 4.24
CA ARG A 28 14.40 -1.18 4.48
C ARG A 28 15.10 -1.32 5.84
N ALA A 29 15.87 -0.31 6.24
CA ALA A 29 16.56 -0.32 7.54
C ALA A 29 15.60 -0.23 8.75
N VAL A 30 14.45 0.44 8.60
CA VAL A 30 13.45 0.58 9.68
C VAL A 30 12.52 -0.64 9.76
N LEU A 31 12.12 -1.19 8.61
CA LEU A 31 11.16 -2.30 8.55
C LEU A 31 11.77 -3.64 8.98
N GLY A 32 13.09 -3.80 8.82
CA GLY A 32 13.79 -5.04 9.13
C GLY A 32 13.68 -6.10 8.04
N GLU A 33 14.34 -7.23 8.26
CA GLU A 33 14.40 -8.33 7.29
C GLU A 33 13.04 -9.03 7.15
N GLY A 34 12.66 -9.38 5.92
CA GLY A 34 11.42 -10.12 5.63
C GLY A 34 10.13 -9.28 5.61
N GLN A 35 10.22 -7.95 5.77
CA GLN A 35 9.10 -7.03 5.59
C GLN A 35 9.18 -6.34 4.21
N PRO A 36 8.13 -6.39 3.39
CA PRO A 36 8.12 -5.62 2.15
C PRO A 36 7.97 -4.13 2.45
N VAL A 37 8.70 -3.29 1.72
CA VAL A 37 8.59 -1.82 1.84
C VAL A 37 7.21 -1.33 1.39
N GLY A 38 6.56 -2.08 0.51
CA GLY A 38 5.22 -1.78 0.01
C GLY A 38 5.19 -0.59 -0.95
N ALA A 39 4.18 0.25 -0.78
CA ALA A 39 3.90 1.40 -1.63
C ALA A 39 3.59 2.63 -0.77
N CYS A 40 3.72 3.83 -1.34
CA CYS A 40 3.32 5.07 -0.67
C CYS A 40 2.85 6.11 -1.69
N PHE A 41 1.64 6.63 -1.49
CA PHE A 41 1.11 7.74 -2.25
C PHE A 41 1.51 9.08 -1.62
N MET A 42 2.12 9.93 -2.43
CA MET A 42 2.50 11.30 -2.08
C MET A 42 1.86 12.26 -3.06
N ASN A 43 1.29 13.36 -2.58
CA ASN A 43 0.70 14.39 -3.44
C ASN A 43 0.99 15.82 -2.94
N ASP A 44 0.96 16.76 -3.88
CA ASP A 44 1.10 18.20 -3.65
C ASP A 44 -0.24 18.97 -3.80
N GLY A 45 -1.36 18.25 -3.93
CA GLY A 45 -2.69 18.80 -4.22
C GLY A 45 -2.98 19.02 -5.71
N SER A 46 -1.98 18.98 -6.59
CA SER A 46 -2.11 19.14 -8.05
C SER A 46 -1.69 17.88 -8.81
N ARG A 47 -0.66 17.19 -8.32
CA ARG A 47 -0.10 15.92 -8.82
C ARG A 47 0.14 14.96 -7.68
N GLY A 48 0.06 13.67 -8.00
CA GLY A 48 0.28 12.57 -7.08
C GLY A 48 1.27 11.57 -7.65
N THR A 49 2.03 10.91 -6.79
CA THR A 49 2.96 9.85 -7.16
C THR A 49 2.85 8.70 -6.18
N ILE A 50 2.61 7.50 -6.69
CA ILE A 50 2.71 6.25 -5.95
C ILE A 50 4.14 5.75 -6.11
N TYR A 51 4.88 5.72 -5.01
CA TYR A 51 6.22 5.18 -4.96
C TYR A 51 6.19 3.70 -4.60
N LEU A 52 6.97 2.88 -5.32
CA LEU A 52 7.03 1.43 -5.15
C LEU A 52 8.47 0.93 -4.98
N ASP A 53 8.64 -0.14 -4.21
CA ASP A 53 9.90 -0.91 -4.20
C ASP A 53 9.90 -1.91 -5.38
N MET A 54 10.47 -1.49 -6.51
CA MET A 54 10.48 -2.26 -7.76
C MET A 54 11.23 -3.60 -7.68
N ASP A 55 12.05 -3.82 -6.64
CA ASP A 55 12.75 -5.10 -6.43
C ASP A 55 11.84 -6.15 -5.76
N THR A 56 10.70 -5.72 -5.21
CA THR A 56 9.75 -6.61 -4.54
C THR A 56 8.95 -7.41 -5.57
N PRO A 57 8.71 -8.73 -5.36
CA PRO A 57 7.89 -9.53 -6.26
C PRO A 57 6.52 -8.90 -6.51
N ILE A 58 6.04 -8.94 -7.76
CA ILE A 58 4.79 -8.27 -8.14
C ILE A 58 3.58 -8.73 -7.34
N GLY A 59 3.53 -10.02 -6.97
CA GLY A 59 2.47 -10.56 -6.10
C GLY A 59 2.41 -9.83 -4.77
N VAL A 60 3.56 -9.45 -4.20
CA VAL A 60 3.64 -8.71 -2.94
C VAL A 60 3.38 -7.22 -3.13
N LEU A 61 3.78 -6.63 -4.27
CA LEU A 61 3.57 -5.20 -4.56
C LEU A 61 2.13 -4.85 -4.91
N ALA A 62 1.45 -5.69 -5.69
CA ALA A 62 0.13 -5.39 -6.23
C ALA A 62 -0.92 -4.99 -5.15
N PRO A 63 -0.97 -5.64 -3.97
CA PRO A 63 -1.89 -5.26 -2.90
C PRO A 63 -1.63 -3.86 -2.36
N PHE A 64 -0.37 -3.50 -2.11
CA PHE A 64 0.01 -2.15 -1.71
C PHE A 64 -0.28 -1.13 -2.81
N LEU A 65 -0.06 -1.48 -4.07
CA LEU A 65 -0.40 -0.60 -5.19
C LEU A 65 -1.90 -0.31 -5.24
N ILE A 66 -2.76 -1.32 -5.03
CA ILE A 66 -4.21 -1.14 -4.96
C ILE A 66 -4.60 -0.23 -3.78
N HIS A 67 -3.96 -0.39 -2.62
CA HIS A 67 -4.16 0.48 -1.46
C HIS A 67 -3.86 1.94 -1.80
N GLU A 68 -2.71 2.20 -2.41
CA GLU A 68 -2.32 3.57 -2.77
C GLU A 68 -3.13 4.14 -3.95
N ILE A 69 -3.67 3.28 -4.84
CA ILE A 69 -4.64 3.71 -5.85
C ILE A 69 -5.94 4.17 -5.17
N ALA A 70 -6.40 3.48 -4.11
CA ALA A 70 -7.58 3.93 -3.35
C ALA A 70 -7.36 5.34 -2.79
N HIS A 71 -6.18 5.59 -2.19
CA HIS A 71 -5.80 6.92 -1.72
C HIS A 71 -5.71 7.96 -2.86
N ALA A 72 -5.19 7.55 -4.01
CA ALA A 72 -5.10 8.41 -5.18
C ALA A 72 -6.47 8.74 -5.82
N LEU A 73 -7.53 8.00 -5.48
CA LEU A 73 -8.90 8.26 -5.93
C LEU A 73 -9.73 9.07 -4.90
N ASP A 74 -9.26 9.22 -3.66
CA ASP A 74 -9.99 9.93 -2.60
C ASP A 74 -9.64 11.43 -2.56
N GLU A 75 -10.58 12.30 -2.95
CA GLU A 75 -10.39 13.76 -2.95
C GLU A 75 -9.99 14.34 -1.58
N ASN A 76 -10.40 13.70 -0.47
CA ASN A 76 -10.06 14.17 0.88
C ASN A 76 -8.57 14.00 1.17
N VAL A 77 -7.94 12.96 0.61
CA VAL A 77 -6.49 12.72 0.68
C VAL A 77 -5.74 13.77 -0.11
N TRP A 78 -6.18 14.07 -1.33
CA TRP A 78 -5.57 15.10 -2.19
C TRP A 78 -5.59 16.49 -1.57
N LEU A 79 -6.75 16.87 -1.04
CA LEU A 79 -6.97 18.22 -0.53
C LEU A 79 -6.60 18.36 0.95
N ARG A 80 -6.03 17.29 1.55
CA ARG A 80 -5.67 17.20 2.96
C ARG A 80 -6.79 17.71 3.88
N ARG A 81 -8.04 17.36 3.54
CA ARG A 81 -9.24 17.85 4.20
C ARG A 81 -9.57 17.10 5.50
N MET A 82 -8.89 15.99 5.75
CA MET A 82 -9.04 15.19 6.96
C MET A 82 -8.40 15.89 8.16
N LYS A 83 -9.23 16.34 9.10
CA LYS A 83 -8.79 17.07 10.29
C LYS A 83 -8.79 16.21 11.55
N SER A 84 -9.60 15.16 11.59
CA SER A 84 -9.66 14.24 12.73
C SER A 84 -9.03 12.89 12.41
N ASP A 85 -8.54 12.23 13.46
CA ASP A 85 -8.00 10.87 13.35
C ASP A 85 -9.08 9.85 12.98
N LEU A 86 -10.35 10.10 13.35
CA LEU A 86 -11.48 9.28 12.90
C LEU A 86 -11.69 9.33 11.38
N GLN A 87 -11.53 10.52 10.77
CA GLN A 87 -11.62 10.66 9.31
C GLN A 87 -10.46 9.93 8.61
N LYS A 88 -9.23 10.08 9.12
CA LYS A 88 -8.06 9.37 8.59
C LYS A 88 -8.22 7.86 8.71
N LEU A 89 -8.70 7.39 9.87
CA LEU A 89 -8.98 5.97 10.10
C LEU A 89 -10.03 5.43 9.12
N ALA A 90 -11.10 6.18 8.85
CA ALA A 90 -12.12 5.75 7.89
C ALA A 90 -11.56 5.59 6.48
N VAL A 91 -10.70 6.51 6.04
CA VAL A 91 -10.02 6.43 4.73
C VAL A 91 -9.06 5.25 4.66
N GLU A 92 -8.18 5.09 5.67
CA GLU A 92 -7.26 3.94 5.73
C GLU A 92 -8.01 2.61 5.79
N ALA A 93 -9.09 2.52 6.59
CA ALA A 93 -9.92 1.33 6.66
C ALA A 93 -10.56 0.98 5.32
N GLY A 94 -11.02 1.98 4.57
CA GLY A 94 -11.53 1.78 3.21
C GLY A 94 -10.46 1.23 2.25
N ALA A 95 -9.24 1.76 2.33
CA ALA A 95 -8.12 1.28 1.51
C ALA A 95 -7.69 -0.15 1.88
N PHE A 96 -7.59 -0.47 3.18
CA PHE A 96 -7.32 -1.84 3.65
C PHE A 96 -8.44 -2.83 3.27
N ASP A 97 -9.70 -2.40 3.29
CA ASP A 97 -10.81 -3.24 2.86
C ASP A 97 -10.72 -3.58 1.36
N LEU A 98 -10.34 -2.61 0.52
CA LEU A 98 -10.10 -2.85 -0.90
C LEU A 98 -8.91 -3.78 -1.11
N GLN A 99 -7.80 -3.54 -0.41
CA GLN A 99 -6.62 -4.40 -0.43
C GLN A 99 -6.98 -5.85 -0.06
N ASN A 100 -7.76 -6.05 1.01
CA ASN A 100 -8.14 -7.39 1.45
C ASN A 100 -9.09 -8.10 0.45
N ARG A 101 -10.01 -7.36 -0.20
CA ARG A 101 -10.86 -7.93 -1.27
C ARG A 101 -10.00 -8.39 -2.44
N PHE A 102 -9.10 -7.54 -2.93
CA PHE A 102 -8.15 -7.88 -3.98
C PHE A 102 -7.32 -9.11 -3.62
N MET A 103 -6.81 -9.17 -2.40
CA MET A 103 -6.04 -10.33 -1.92
C MET A 103 -6.86 -11.60 -1.85
N THR A 104 -8.13 -11.50 -1.47
CA THR A 104 -9.04 -12.66 -1.45
C THR A 104 -9.29 -13.19 -2.86
N GLU A 105 -9.53 -12.30 -3.82
CA GLU A 105 -9.68 -12.69 -5.24
C GLU A 105 -8.41 -13.34 -5.80
N LEU A 106 -7.24 -12.78 -5.46
CA LEU A 106 -5.95 -13.29 -5.90
C LEU A 106 -5.68 -14.69 -5.33
N ARG A 107 -5.97 -14.93 -4.05
CA ARG A 107 -5.84 -16.25 -3.40
C ARG A 107 -6.82 -17.27 -3.95
N ASN A 108 -8.05 -16.86 -4.27
CA ASN A 108 -9.03 -17.75 -4.87
C ASN A 108 -8.63 -18.15 -6.30
N SER A 109 -7.97 -17.24 -7.03
CA SER A 109 -7.52 -17.49 -8.40
C SER A 109 -6.21 -18.26 -8.48
N PHE A 110 -5.33 -18.09 -7.48
CA PHE A 110 -4.00 -18.69 -7.42
C PHE A 110 -3.74 -19.23 -5.99
N PRO A 111 -4.19 -20.44 -5.66
CA PRO A 111 -4.05 -20.99 -4.30
C PRO A 111 -2.60 -21.05 -3.78
N GLU A 112 -1.63 -21.25 -4.67
CA GLU A 112 -0.19 -21.24 -4.36
C GLU A 112 0.31 -19.89 -3.84
N TYR A 113 -0.43 -18.82 -4.08
CA TYR A 113 -0.10 -17.48 -3.62
C TYR A 113 -0.12 -17.37 -2.10
N GLN A 114 -1.05 -18.04 -1.41
CA GLN A 114 -1.09 -18.06 0.06
C GLN A 114 0.19 -18.67 0.64
N MET A 115 0.58 -19.84 0.13
CA MET A 115 1.80 -20.53 0.55
C MET A 115 3.06 -19.69 0.27
N PHE A 116 3.10 -19.00 -0.87
CA PHE A 116 4.19 -18.06 -1.19
C PHE A 116 4.31 -16.94 -0.15
N LEU A 117 3.20 -16.30 0.22
CA LEU A 117 3.21 -15.20 1.20
C LEU A 117 3.61 -15.69 2.59
N GLU A 118 3.01 -16.77 3.07
CA GLU A 118 3.30 -17.32 4.40
C GLU A 118 4.76 -17.78 4.53
N THR A 119 5.35 -18.31 3.44
CA THR A 119 6.74 -18.79 3.44
C THR A 119 7.74 -17.65 3.35
N ARG A 120 7.49 -16.66 2.48
CA ARG A 120 8.47 -15.59 2.15
C ARG A 120 8.29 -14.32 2.97
N TYR A 121 7.08 -14.08 3.46
CA TYR A 121 6.68 -12.87 4.18
C TYR A 121 5.79 -13.20 5.40
N PRO A 122 6.22 -14.11 6.30
CA PRO A 122 5.40 -14.59 7.42
C PRO A 122 4.97 -13.47 8.39
N ASN A 123 5.71 -12.37 8.42
CA ASN A 123 5.46 -11.25 9.31
C ASN A 123 4.63 -10.12 8.66
N ALA A 124 4.30 -10.23 7.37
CA ALA A 124 3.56 -9.21 6.62
C ALA A 124 2.04 -9.41 6.77
N ARG A 125 1.53 -9.22 8.00
CA ARG A 125 0.11 -9.45 8.34
C ARG A 125 -0.87 -8.75 7.40
N VAL A 126 -0.53 -7.56 6.92
CA VAL A 126 -1.32 -6.77 5.95
C VAL A 126 -1.58 -7.50 4.63
N LEU A 127 -0.75 -8.49 4.28
CA LEU A 127 -0.92 -9.31 3.08
C LEU A 127 -1.74 -10.58 3.35
N VAL A 128 -1.68 -11.12 4.56
CA VAL A 128 -2.33 -12.41 4.85
C VAL A 128 -3.71 -12.23 5.48
N GLU A 129 -3.92 -11.16 6.25
CA GLU A 129 -5.09 -10.98 7.09
C GLU A 129 -5.83 -9.67 6.79
N LYS A 130 -7.14 -9.67 7.07
CA LYS A 130 -7.93 -8.44 7.16
C LYS A 130 -7.64 -7.78 8.51
N LEU A 131 -7.09 -6.57 8.49
CA LEU A 131 -6.88 -5.79 9.70
C LEU A 131 -8.19 -5.20 10.24
N SER A 132 -8.34 -5.21 11.56
CA SER A 132 -9.41 -4.48 12.25
C SER A 132 -9.11 -2.98 12.34
N HIS A 133 -10.14 -2.16 12.58
CA HIS A 133 -9.97 -0.72 12.81
C HIS A 133 -9.00 -0.40 13.95
N ALA A 134 -9.01 -1.20 15.02
CA ALA A 134 -8.11 -1.03 16.16
C ALA A 134 -6.65 -1.28 15.77
N GLU A 135 -6.40 -2.27 14.89
CA GLU A 135 -5.06 -2.56 14.38
C GLU A 135 -4.57 -1.49 13.42
N ILE A 136 -5.43 -1.01 12.52
CA ILE A 136 -5.12 0.09 11.60
C ILE A 136 -4.80 1.35 12.41
N SER A 137 -5.63 1.69 13.39
CA SER A 137 -5.40 2.82 14.29
C SER A 137 -4.05 2.73 15.00
N ARG A 138 -3.69 1.55 15.52
CA ARG A 138 -2.39 1.30 16.17
C ARG A 138 -1.23 1.44 15.19
N LEU A 139 -1.37 0.91 13.97
CA LEU A 139 -0.33 0.96 12.93
C LEU A 139 0.01 2.40 12.55
N TYR A 140 -1.01 3.27 12.46
CA TYR A 140 -0.86 4.67 12.05
C TYR A 140 -0.77 5.67 13.21
N GLY A 141 -0.90 5.20 14.46
CA GLY A 141 -0.81 6.05 15.66
C GLY A 141 -1.99 7.01 15.84
N PHE A 142 -3.16 6.68 15.29
CA PHE A 142 -4.38 7.48 15.43
C PHE A 142 -4.90 7.43 16.87
N LYS A 143 -5.31 8.58 17.43
CA LYS A 143 -5.85 8.68 18.79
C LYS A 143 -7.39 8.62 18.76
N GLY A 144 -7.99 7.75 19.59
CA GLY A 144 -9.43 7.75 19.84
C GLY A 144 -10.22 6.52 19.36
N CYS A 145 -9.66 5.32 19.52
CA CYS A 145 -10.43 4.07 19.46
C CYS A 145 -10.70 3.57 20.87
#